data_AF-A0A821TFM4-F1
#
_entry.id   AF-A0A821TFM4-F1
#
_cell.length_a   1.000
_cell.length_b   1.000
_cell.length_c   1.000
_cell.angle_alpha   90.00
_cell.angle_beta   90.00
_cell.angle_gamma   90.00
#
_symmetry.space_group_name_H-M   'P 1'
#
loop_
_entity.id
_entity.type
_entity.pdbx_description
1 polymer ?
#
loop_
_entity_poly.entity_id
_entity_poly.type
_entity_poly.pdbx_seq_one_letter_code
_entity_poly.pdbx_strand_id
1 'polypeptide(L)' 'LSRVLAIDWAPKTNQIVSASADYNAYVWTLENDVWKPQMVELQRTNRAVCCAKWSPE' A
#
# COMPACT_ATOMS: atom_id res chain seq x y z
N LEU A 1 -12.06 8.39 8.52
CA LEU A 1 -10.88 7.76 9.15
C LEU A 1 -11.03 6.26 9.01
N SER A 2 -10.60 5.72 7.88
CA SER A 2 -10.70 4.29 7.57
C SER A 2 -9.55 3.55 8.24
N ARG A 3 -9.80 2.34 8.77
CA ARG A 3 -8.78 1.52 9.44
C ARG A 3 -7.81 0.94 8.39
N VAL A 4 -6.51 1.11 8.61
CA VAL A 4 -5.47 0.40 7.84
C VAL A 4 -5.51 -1.07 8.25
N LEU A 5 -5.65 -1.97 7.27
CA LEU A 5 -5.80 -3.40 7.48
C LEU A 5 -4.53 -4.18 7.15
N ALA A 6 -3.70 -3.67 6.23
CA ALA A 6 -2.46 -4.31 5.86
C ALA A 6 -1.36 -3.28 5.54
N ILE A 7 -0.14 -3.64 5.89
CA ILE A 7 1.08 -2.90 5.57
C ILE A 7 2.13 -3.92 5.14
N ASP A 8 2.89 -3.59 4.10
CA ASP A 8 4.02 -4.41 3.68
C ASP A 8 5.12 -3.54 3.07
N TRP A 9 6.37 -3.97 3.20
CA TRP A 9 7.53 -3.22 2.74
C TRP A 9 8.32 -4.01 1.69
N ALA A 10 8.62 -3.37 0.57
CA ALA A 10 9.47 -3.87 -0.48
C ALA A 10 10.93 -3.46 -0.21
N PRO A 11 11.81 -4.40 0.19
CA PRO A 11 13.19 -4.07 0.56
C PRO A 11 14.05 -3.67 -0.65
N LYS A 12 13.71 -4.10 -1.86
CA LYS A 12 14.46 -3.79 -3.10
C LYS A 12 14.25 -2.37 -3.59
N THR A 13 12.99 -1.91 -3.61
CA THR A 13 12.59 -0.61 -4.16
C THR A 13 12.36 0.44 -3.07
N ASN A 14 12.50 0.04 -1.80
CA ASN A 14 12.21 0.85 -0.61
C ASN A 14 10.80 1.46 -0.63
N GLN A 15 9.83 0.67 -1.09
CA GLN A 15 8.43 1.09 -1.20
C GLN A 15 7.61 0.45 -0.09
N ILE A 16 6.70 1.20 0.50
CA ILE A 16 5.78 0.67 1.52
C ILE A 16 4.38 0.69 0.91
N VAL A 17 3.65 -0.42 0.98
CA VAL A 17 2.23 -0.44 0.65
C VAL A 17 1.41 -0.39 1.94
N SER A 18 0.35 0.39 1.93
CA SER A 18 -0.67 0.43 2.96
C SER A 18 -2.03 0.23 2.31
N ALA A 19 -2.82 -0.70 2.83
CA ALA A 19 -4.16 -0.99 2.33
C ALA A 19 -5.19 -0.73 3.43
N SER A 20 -6.28 -0.08 3.05
CA SER A 20 -7.34 0.36 3.95
C SER A 20 -8.64 -0.38 3.68
N ALA A 21 -9.52 -0.41 4.69
CA ALA A 21 -10.83 -1.05 4.63
C ALA A 21 -11.78 -0.41 3.60
N ASP A 22 -11.45 0.78 3.10
CA ASP A 22 -12.24 1.57 2.16
C ASP A 22 -11.83 1.36 0.69
N TYR A 23 -11.19 0.23 0.38
CA TYR A 23 -10.74 -0.13 -0.98
C TYR A 23 -9.64 0.76 -1.56
N ASN A 24 -9.07 1.64 -0.74
CA ASN A 24 -7.94 2.45 -1.12
C ASN A 24 -6.65 1.78 -0.66
N ALA A 25 -5.64 1.80 -1.52
CA ALA A 25 -4.27 1.52 -1.13
C ALA A 25 -3.37 2.70 -1.50
N TYR A 26 -2.32 2.88 -0.70
CA TYR A 26 -1.26 3.84 -0.96
C TYR A 26 0.07 3.10 -1.00
N VAL A 27 0.83 3.35 -2.05
CA VAL A 27 2.23 2.97 -2.16
C VAL A 27 3.06 4.20 -1.85
N TRP A 28 3.86 4.12 -0.80
CA TRP A 28 4.77 5.16 -0.37
C TRP A 28 6.14 4.87 -0.96
N THR A 29 6.71 5.85 -1.66
CA THR A 29 8.08 5.80 -2.17
C THR A 29 8.93 6.82 -1.41
N LEU A 30 10.19 6.49 -1.14
CA LEU A 30 11.13 7.43 -0.53
C LEU A 30 11.93 8.12 -1.64
N GLU A 31 11.70 9.41 -1.84
CA GLU A 31 12.46 10.25 -2.77
C GLU A 31 13.07 11.43 -2.02
N ASN A 32 14.39 11.59 -2.07
CA ASN A 32 15.12 12.68 -1.39
C ASN A 32 14.76 12.80 0.11
N ASP A 33 14.72 11.68 0.83
CA ASP A 33 14.28 11.58 2.24
C ASP A 33 12.84 12.02 2.54
N VAL A 34 12.01 12.20 1.50
CA VAL A 34 10.59 12.52 1.65
C VAL A 34 9.75 11.35 1.16
N TRP A 35 8.83 10.89 2.02
CA TRP A 35 7.84 9.89 1.65
C TRP A 35 6.76 10.50 0.76
N LYS A 36 6.67 10.03 -0.48
CA LYS A 36 5.64 10.43 -1.43
C LYS A 36 4.57 9.34 -1.54
N PRO A 37 3.30 9.63 -1.21
CA PRO A 37 2.21 8.70 -1.43
C PRO A 37 1.81 8.68 -2.90
N GLN A 38 1.79 7.50 -3.49
CA GLN A 38 1.12 7.21 -4.74
C GLN A 38 -0.14 6.41 -4.45
N MET A 39 -1.29 6.95 -4.83
CA MET A 39 -2.57 6.28 -4.63
C MET A 39 -2.75 5.16 -5.67
N VAL A 40 -3.19 4.00 -5.21
CA VAL A 40 -3.52 2.84 -6.05
C VAL A 40 -4.97 2.46 -5.78
N GLU A 41 -5.80 2.59 -6.81
CA GLU A 41 -7.19 2.15 -6.77
C GLU A 41 -7.24 0.62 -6.86
N LEU A 42 -7.76 -0.04 -5.82
CA LEU A 42 -7.92 -1.49 -5.82
C LEU A 42 -9.25 -1.87 -6.48
N GLN A 43 -9.32 -1.65 -7.79
CA GLN A 43 -10.53 -1.79 -8.59
C GLN A 43 -11.06 -3.23 -8.71
N ARG A 44 -10.31 -4.24 -8.22
CA ARG A 44 -10.64 -5.67 -8.37
C ARG A 44 -11.24 -6.33 -7.11
N THR A 45 -11.31 -5.63 -5.99
CA THR A 45 -11.76 -6.22 -4.72
C THR A 45 -13.05 -5.56 -4.22
N ASN A 46 -14.18 -6.28 -4.26
CA ASN A 46 -15.45 -5.84 -3.65
C ASN A 46 -15.55 -6.22 -2.16
N ARG A 47 -14.42 -6.56 -1.53
CA ARG A 47 -14.27 -6.88 -0.10
C ARG A 47 -13.06 -6.17 0.48
N ALA A 48 -13.12 -5.82 1.77
CA ALA A 48 -12.03 -5.19 2.49
C ALA A 48 -10.73 -6.02 2.37
N VAL A 49 -9.61 -5.33 2.16
CA VAL A 49 -8.30 -5.98 2.01
C VAL A 49 -7.80 -6.45 3.37
N CYS A 50 -7.73 -7.77 3.58
CA CYS A 50 -7.26 -8.33 4.84
C CYS A 50 -5.73 -8.56 4.85
N CYS A 51 -5.09 -8.62 3.69
CA CYS A 51 -3.66 -8.82 3.57
C CYS A 51 -3.14 -8.17 2.28
N ALA A 52 -1.95 -7.58 2.37
CA ALA A 52 -1.19 -7.06 1.24
C ALA A 52 0.24 -7.59 1.39
N LYS A 53 0.81 -8.08 0.29
CA LYS A 53 2.19 -8.56 0.22
C LYS A 53 2.81 -8.11 -1.08
N TRP A 54 3.98 -7.49 -1.00
CA TRP A 54 4.84 -7.23 -2.14
C TRP A 54 5.37 -8.55 -2.67
N SER A 55 5.34 -8.69 -4.01
CA SER A 55 6.03 -9.80 -4.66
C SER A 55 7.55 -9.61 -4.48
N PRO A 56 8.31 -10.66 -4.18
CA PRO A 56 9.77 -10.58 -4.00
C PRO A 56 10.56 -10.39 -5.31
N GLU A 57 9.90 -10.13 -6.44
CA GLU A 57 10.53 -10.01 -7.77
C GLU A 57 10.93 -8.57 -8.12
#